data_AF-A0A379VLU2-F1
#
_entry.id   AF-A0A379VLU2-F1
#
_cell.length_a   1.000
_cell.length_b   1.000
_cell.length_c   1.000
_cell.angle_alpha   90.00
_cell.angle_beta   90.00
_cell.angle_gamma   90.00
#
_symmetry.space_group_name_H-M   'P 1'
#
loop_
_entity.id
_entity.type
_entity.pdbx_description
1 polymer ?
#
loop_
_entity_poly.entity_id
_entity_poly.type
_entity_poly.pdbx_seq_one_letter_code
_entity_poly.pdbx_strand_id
1 'polypeptide(L)'
;MDVRQSIHSEHAKTLDTQALRREFLIENIFVADEYTMVYSHIDRIIVGGIMPVSHPVEIGGEVGKQLGVSRLLDRRELGVINIGGAGAIIVDGQRHDIGHRDALYIGKGAKELVFVSNEASRPAKFYYNCAPAHTAYPTKKVSPADVAPVTLGDNLTSNRRTINKYFVPDVLETCQLSMGLTRTGARQSMEHHAMPYP
;
A
#
# COMPACT_ATOMS: atom_id res chain seq x y z
N MET A 1 -1.68 -16.26 -6.48
CA MET A 1 -1.68 -15.74 -5.10
C MET A 1 -0.56 -16.42 -4.34
N ASP A 2 0.44 -15.66 -3.89
CA ASP A 2 1.49 -16.14 -2.97
C ASP A 2 0.90 -16.15 -1.56
N VAL A 3 0.99 -17.25 -0.83
CA VAL A 3 0.34 -17.44 0.46
C VAL A 3 1.39 -17.64 1.54
N ARG A 4 1.42 -16.74 2.52
CA ARG A 4 2.31 -16.80 3.69
C ARG A 4 1.54 -17.29 4.90
N GLN A 5 2.15 -18.20 5.64
CA GLN A 5 1.57 -18.75 6.87
C GLN A 5 1.84 -17.83 8.06
N SER A 6 1.00 -17.93 9.09
CA SER A 6 1.33 -17.35 10.39
C SER A 6 2.48 -18.13 11.01
N ILE A 7 3.34 -17.45 11.75
CA ILE A 7 4.53 -18.06 12.33
C ILE A 7 4.62 -17.74 13.82
N HIS A 8 4.92 -18.78 14.60
CA HIS A 8 5.18 -18.63 16.03
C HIS A 8 6.57 -18.03 16.25
N SER A 9 6.75 -17.19 17.27
CA SER A 9 8.03 -16.55 17.58
C SER A 9 9.17 -17.56 17.79
N GLU A 10 8.89 -18.65 18.51
CA GLU A 10 9.85 -19.73 18.73
C GLU A 10 10.26 -20.49 17.46
N HIS A 11 9.46 -20.43 16.39
CA HIS A 11 9.88 -20.94 15.08
C HIS A 11 10.68 -19.88 14.32
N ALA A 12 10.23 -18.63 14.31
CA ALA A 12 10.90 -17.54 13.62
C ALA A 12 12.37 -17.36 14.06
N LYS A 13 12.66 -17.55 15.36
CA LYS A 13 14.03 -17.46 15.92
C LYS A 13 15.01 -18.50 15.39
N THR A 14 14.55 -19.62 14.81
CA THR A 14 15.41 -20.71 14.32
C THR A 14 15.70 -20.60 12.83
N LEU A 15 15.07 -19.65 12.13
CA LEU A 15 15.18 -19.50 10.69
C LEU A 15 16.52 -18.89 10.30
N ASP A 16 17.12 -19.44 9.24
CA ASP A 16 18.27 -18.82 8.58
C ASP A 16 17.84 -17.58 7.77
N THR A 17 18.82 -16.82 7.26
CA THR A 17 18.59 -15.61 6.47
C THR A 17 17.66 -15.83 5.26
N GLN A 18 17.79 -16.96 4.57
CA GLN A 18 16.99 -17.24 3.38
C GLN A 18 15.57 -17.65 3.75
N ALA A 19 15.39 -18.41 4.83
CA ALA A 19 14.09 -18.76 5.37
C ALA A 19 13.34 -17.52 5.87
N LEU A 20 13.99 -16.60 6.58
CA LEU A 20 13.40 -15.32 6.97
C LEU A 20 12.90 -14.53 5.75
N ARG A 21 13.70 -14.46 4.68
CA ARG A 21 13.27 -13.79 3.44
C ARG A 21 12.07 -14.49 2.80
N ARG A 22 12.09 -15.82 2.69
CA ARG A 22 10.97 -16.58 2.12
C ARG A 22 9.66 -16.34 2.87
N GLU A 23 9.71 -16.28 4.20
CA GLU A 23 8.51 -16.07 5.01
C GLU A 23 8.03 -14.61 4.99
N PHE A 24 8.94 -13.64 5.16
CA PHE A 24 8.58 -12.25 5.47
C PHE A 24 8.79 -11.23 4.34
N LEU A 25 9.63 -11.54 3.36
CA LEU A 25 9.95 -10.61 2.26
C LEU A 25 9.05 -10.87 1.05
N ILE A 26 8.58 -9.77 0.45
CA ILE A 26 7.94 -9.77 -0.86
C ILE A 26 8.91 -9.06 -1.81
N GLU A 27 9.56 -9.82 -2.68
CA GLU A 27 10.64 -9.29 -3.53
C GLU A 27 10.08 -8.46 -4.70
N ASN A 28 8.95 -8.89 -5.27
CA ASN A 28 8.33 -8.25 -6.41
C ASN A 28 6.95 -7.71 -6.02
N ILE A 29 6.85 -6.40 -5.81
CA ILE A 29 5.58 -5.71 -5.55
C ILE A 29 4.97 -5.16 -6.84
N PHE A 30 5.78 -4.63 -7.75
CA PHE A 30 5.29 -4.03 -8.99
C PHE A 30 5.84 -4.80 -10.19
N VAL A 31 4.94 -5.40 -10.96
CA VAL A 31 5.20 -6.07 -12.23
C VAL A 31 4.38 -5.36 -13.30
N ALA A 32 4.98 -5.08 -14.46
CA ALA A 32 4.32 -4.31 -15.50
C ALA A 32 3.09 -5.04 -16.01
N ASP A 33 1.99 -4.30 -16.18
CA ASP A 33 0.73 -4.81 -16.72
C ASP A 33 0.07 -5.93 -15.89
N GLU A 34 0.49 -6.07 -14.63
CA GLU A 34 0.00 -7.09 -13.71
C GLU A 34 -0.36 -6.50 -12.32
N TYR A 35 -1.13 -7.26 -11.56
CA TYR A 35 -1.24 -7.12 -10.12
C TYR A 35 -0.48 -8.24 -9.42
N THR A 36 0.32 -7.90 -8.42
CA THR A 36 0.91 -8.89 -7.50
C THR A 36 0.00 -9.08 -6.30
N MET A 37 -0.01 -10.27 -5.72
CA MET A 37 -0.91 -10.58 -4.61
C MET A 37 -0.29 -11.59 -3.65
N VAL A 38 0.02 -11.10 -2.44
CA VAL A 38 0.49 -11.89 -1.31
C VAL A 38 -0.59 -11.89 -0.24
N TYR A 39 -1.09 -13.08 0.11
CA TYR A 39 -2.03 -13.30 1.20
C TYR A 39 -1.24 -13.76 2.44
N SER A 40 -1.33 -13.02 3.54
CA SER A 40 -0.78 -13.43 4.83
C SER A 40 -1.88 -13.99 5.71
N HIS A 41 -1.63 -15.13 6.36
CA HIS A 41 -2.55 -15.66 7.38
C HIS A 41 -2.60 -14.83 8.67
N ILE A 42 -1.63 -13.92 8.86
CA ILE A 42 -1.67 -12.92 9.93
C ILE A 42 -2.73 -11.89 9.55
N ASP A 43 -3.85 -11.90 10.28
CA ASP A 43 -5.06 -11.08 10.04
C ASP A 43 -5.68 -11.19 8.64
N ARG A 44 -5.25 -12.17 7.84
CA ARG A 44 -5.77 -12.42 6.48
C ARG A 44 -5.60 -11.22 5.56
N ILE A 45 -4.59 -10.39 5.81
CA ILE A 45 -4.28 -9.22 5.00
C ILE A 45 -3.74 -9.67 3.63
N ILE A 46 -4.19 -9.00 2.58
CA ILE A 46 -3.66 -9.17 1.23
C ILE A 46 -2.89 -7.90 0.87
N VAL A 47 -1.65 -8.07 0.43
CA VAL A 47 -0.73 -7.00 0.07
C VAL A 47 -0.24 -7.19 -1.35
N GLY A 48 -0.08 -6.11 -2.09
CA GLY A 48 0.43 -6.17 -3.45
C GLY A 48 0.67 -4.81 -4.07
N GLY A 49 1.05 -4.84 -5.33
CA GLY A 49 1.19 -3.67 -6.17
C GLY A 49 0.56 -3.93 -7.53
N ILE A 50 0.06 -2.86 -8.14
CA ILE A 50 -0.56 -2.86 -9.46
C ILE A 50 0.13 -1.80 -10.29
N MET A 51 0.69 -2.18 -11.44
CA MET A 51 1.45 -1.27 -12.29
C MET A 51 0.97 -1.39 -13.76
N PRO A 52 -0.16 -0.75 -14.12
CA PRO A 52 -0.60 -0.70 -15.51
C PRO A 52 0.39 0.13 -16.34
N VAL A 53 0.84 -0.39 -17.48
CA VAL A 53 1.80 0.29 -18.38
C VAL A 53 1.20 0.41 -19.77
N SER A 54 0.95 -0.73 -20.41
CA SER A 54 0.47 -0.85 -21.78
C SER A 54 -1.05 -0.99 -21.83
N HIS A 55 -1.65 -1.61 -20.80
CA HIS A 55 -3.09 -1.81 -20.72
C HIS A 55 -3.63 -1.65 -19.29
N PRO A 56 -4.96 -1.46 -19.13
CA PRO A 56 -5.59 -1.50 -17.83
C PRO A 56 -5.33 -2.84 -17.13
N VAL A 57 -5.21 -2.80 -15.80
CA VAL A 57 -5.16 -3.99 -14.96
C VAL A 57 -6.45 -4.06 -14.17
N GLU A 58 -7.19 -5.15 -14.33
CA GLU A 58 -8.44 -5.41 -13.62
C GLU A 58 -8.20 -6.45 -12.52
N ILE A 59 -8.81 -6.24 -11.34
CA ILE A 59 -8.93 -7.30 -10.34
C ILE A 59 -10.33 -7.92 -10.50
N GLY A 60 -10.39 -9.05 -11.18
CA GLY A 60 -11.64 -9.72 -11.52
C GLY A 60 -12.19 -10.66 -10.45
N GLY A 61 -13.30 -11.32 -10.78
CA GLY A 61 -13.99 -12.28 -9.89
C GLY A 61 -13.22 -13.58 -9.63
N GLU A 62 -12.18 -13.88 -10.41
CA GLU A 62 -11.29 -15.03 -10.21
C GLU A 62 -10.60 -14.99 -8.83
N VAL A 63 -10.27 -13.80 -8.34
CA VAL A 63 -9.71 -13.59 -7.01
C VAL A 63 -10.76 -13.92 -5.93
N GLY A 64 -12.03 -13.60 -6.18
CA GLY A 64 -13.13 -13.95 -5.29
C GLY A 64 -13.21 -15.46 -5.05
N LYS A 65 -13.12 -16.26 -6.12
CA LYS A 65 -13.17 -17.73 -6.03
C LYS A 65 -12.06 -18.30 -5.15
N GLN A 66 -10.85 -17.75 -5.22
CA GLN A 66 -9.72 -18.15 -4.36
C GLN A 66 -9.97 -17.86 -2.88
N LEU A 67 -10.83 -16.89 -2.58
CA LEU A 67 -11.20 -16.47 -1.23
C LEU A 67 -12.55 -17.06 -0.76
N GLY A 68 -13.18 -17.92 -1.57
CA GLY A 68 -14.48 -18.52 -1.26
C GLY A 68 -15.67 -17.54 -1.35
N VAL A 69 -15.52 -16.44 -2.09
CA VAL A 69 -16.56 -15.41 -2.32
C VAL A 69 -16.71 -15.15 -3.83
N SER A 70 -17.66 -14.30 -4.23
CA SER A 70 -17.81 -13.98 -5.67
C SER A 70 -16.77 -12.96 -6.14
N ARG A 71 -16.40 -12.01 -5.29
CA ARG A 71 -15.49 -10.90 -5.61
C ARG A 71 -14.59 -10.55 -4.44
N LEU A 72 -13.44 -9.92 -4.73
CA LEU A 72 -12.44 -9.56 -3.71
C LEU A 72 -13.05 -8.75 -2.55
N LEU A 73 -13.87 -7.74 -2.84
CA LEU A 73 -14.38 -6.79 -1.83
C LEU A 73 -15.78 -7.12 -1.30
N ASP A 74 -16.33 -8.32 -1.59
CA ASP A 74 -17.64 -8.73 -1.02
C ASP A 74 -17.65 -8.64 0.52
N ARG A 75 -16.50 -8.94 1.15
CA ARG A 75 -16.29 -8.99 2.61
C ARG A 75 -14.96 -8.36 3.03
N ARG A 76 -14.44 -7.42 2.23
CA ARG A 76 -13.12 -6.79 2.45
C ARG A 76 -13.17 -5.31 2.11
N GLU A 77 -12.28 -4.54 2.73
CA GLU A 77 -11.98 -3.15 2.40
C GLU A 77 -10.58 -3.07 1.78
N LEU A 78 -10.36 -2.08 0.92
CA LEU A 78 -9.13 -1.90 0.16
C LEU A 78 -8.62 -0.48 0.32
N GLY A 79 -7.37 -0.36 0.73
CA GLY A 79 -6.63 0.90 0.73
C GLY A 79 -5.55 0.88 -0.33
N VAL A 80 -5.51 1.92 -1.17
CA VAL A 80 -4.53 2.07 -2.25
C VAL A 80 -3.79 3.39 -2.10
N ILE A 81 -2.46 3.38 -2.22
CA ILE A 81 -1.61 4.58 -2.30
C ILE A 81 -0.78 4.50 -3.58
N ASN A 82 -0.87 5.53 -4.42
CA ASN A 82 -0.06 5.60 -5.63
C ASN A 82 1.33 6.19 -5.34
N ILE A 83 2.39 5.44 -5.60
CA ILE A 83 3.78 5.90 -5.44
C ILE A 83 4.50 6.16 -6.78
N GLY A 84 3.80 5.99 -7.90
CA GLY A 84 4.31 6.16 -9.27
C GLY A 84 3.86 7.47 -9.91
N GLY A 85 3.73 7.47 -11.24
CA GLY A 85 3.13 8.57 -12.00
C GLY A 85 1.61 8.64 -11.85
N ALA A 86 0.97 9.60 -12.51
CA ALA A 86 -0.48 9.78 -12.43
C ALA A 86 -1.23 8.63 -13.15
N GLY A 87 -2.35 8.24 -12.56
CA GLY A 87 -3.25 7.24 -13.13
C GLY A 87 -4.67 7.43 -12.62
N ALA A 88 -5.49 6.39 -12.77
CA ALA A 88 -6.83 6.37 -12.20
C ALA A 88 -7.22 4.98 -11.74
N ILE A 89 -8.18 4.95 -10.81
CA ILE A 89 -8.85 3.74 -10.34
C ILE A 89 -10.33 3.91 -10.67
N ILE A 90 -10.87 2.98 -11.45
CA ILE A 90 -12.30 2.92 -11.78
C ILE A 90 -12.94 1.88 -10.87
N VAL A 91 -13.90 2.32 -10.07
CA VAL A 91 -14.64 1.48 -9.10
C VAL A 91 -16.09 1.44 -9.55
N ASP A 92 -16.58 0.28 -9.95
CA ASP A 92 -17.96 0.10 -10.44
C ASP A 92 -18.37 1.14 -11.52
N GLY A 93 -17.45 1.43 -12.45
CA GLY A 93 -17.63 2.43 -13.51
C GLY A 93 -17.36 3.89 -13.11
N GLN A 94 -17.20 4.18 -11.81
CA GLN A 94 -16.83 5.52 -11.33
C GLN A 94 -15.31 5.71 -11.38
N ARG A 95 -14.84 6.64 -12.20
CA ARG A 95 -13.42 6.99 -12.31
C ARG A 95 -12.98 7.91 -11.17
N HIS A 96 -11.87 7.55 -10.53
CA HIS A 96 -11.14 8.39 -9.59
C HIS A 96 -9.73 8.65 -10.13
N ASP A 97 -9.38 9.90 -10.44
CA ASP A 97 -8.01 10.24 -10.81
C ASP A 97 -7.11 10.24 -9.58
N ILE A 98 -5.99 9.52 -9.64
CA ILE A 98 -5.06 9.30 -8.54
C ILE A 98 -3.66 9.73 -8.98
N GLY A 99 -3.25 10.92 -8.54
CA GLY A 99 -1.92 11.45 -8.76
C GLY A 99 -0.83 10.77 -7.94
N HIS A 100 0.40 11.27 -8.05
CA HIS A 100 1.50 10.82 -7.20
C HIS A 100 1.18 11.14 -5.73
N ARG A 101 1.21 10.10 -4.88
CA ARG A 101 0.86 10.13 -3.45
C ARG A 101 -0.61 10.40 -3.15
N ASP A 102 -1.49 10.43 -4.15
CA ASP A 102 -2.91 10.29 -3.85
C ASP A 102 -3.20 8.86 -3.40
N ALA A 103 -4.23 8.73 -2.59
CA ALA A 103 -4.73 7.47 -2.09
C ALA A 103 -6.23 7.33 -2.35
N LEU A 104 -6.71 6.09 -2.38
CA LEU A 104 -8.13 5.77 -2.47
C LEU A 104 -8.45 4.67 -1.47
N TYR A 105 -9.40 4.95 -0.58
CA TYR A 105 -10.07 3.93 0.21
C TYR A 105 -11.30 3.45 -0.56
N ILE A 106 -11.49 2.14 -0.63
CA ILE A 106 -12.63 1.49 -1.26
C ILE A 106 -13.25 0.55 -0.23
N GLY A 107 -14.49 0.84 0.15
CA GLY A 107 -15.21 0.08 1.14
C GLY A 107 -15.69 -1.28 0.62
N LYS A 108 -16.18 -2.08 1.56
CA LYS A 108 -16.82 -3.36 1.30
C LYS A 108 -17.99 -3.22 0.31
N GLY A 109 -18.01 -4.10 -0.69
CA GLY A 109 -19.15 -4.28 -1.61
C GLY A 109 -18.89 -3.80 -3.05
N ALA A 110 -17.78 -3.12 -3.31
CA ALA A 110 -17.38 -2.79 -4.68
C ALA A 110 -17.14 -4.05 -5.51
N LYS A 111 -17.56 -4.03 -6.77
CA LYS A 111 -17.62 -5.23 -7.63
C LYS A 111 -16.50 -5.28 -8.65
N GLU A 112 -16.20 -4.16 -9.28
CA GLU A 112 -15.24 -4.04 -10.37
C GLU A 112 -14.17 -3.01 -10.00
N LEU A 113 -12.90 -3.38 -10.20
CA LEU A 113 -11.75 -2.54 -9.92
C LEU A 113 -10.81 -2.57 -11.12
N VAL A 114 -10.71 -1.43 -11.82
CA VAL A 114 -9.82 -1.28 -12.98
C VAL A 114 -8.81 -0.18 -12.69
N PHE A 115 -7.54 -0.48 -12.92
CA PHE A 115 -6.41 0.41 -12.66
C PHE A 115 -5.76 0.79 -13.99
N VAL A 116 -5.50 2.09 -14.17
CA VAL A 116 -4.88 2.62 -15.39
C VAL A 116 -3.79 3.63 -15.08
N SER A 117 -2.80 3.73 -15.95
CA SER A 117 -1.80 4.80 -15.95
C SER A 117 -2.17 5.83 -17.01
N ASN A 118 -1.89 7.11 -16.73
CA ASN A 118 -2.07 8.18 -17.72
C ASN A 118 -0.93 8.19 -18.75
N GLU A 119 0.29 7.80 -18.34
CA GLU A 119 1.50 7.80 -19.15
C GLU A 119 2.27 6.48 -18.99
N ALA A 120 2.48 5.71 -20.07
CA ALA A 120 3.23 4.44 -20.03
C ALA A 120 4.71 4.63 -19.66
N SER A 121 5.32 5.77 -20.02
CA SER A 121 6.71 6.11 -19.69
C SER A 121 6.91 6.46 -18.21
N ARG A 122 5.83 6.75 -17.49
CA ARG A 122 5.83 7.05 -16.07
C ARG A 122 4.58 6.45 -15.42
N PRO A 123 4.52 5.10 -15.33
CA PRO A 123 3.31 4.41 -14.92
C PRO A 123 2.98 4.71 -13.45
N ALA A 124 1.69 4.70 -13.15
CA ALA A 124 1.21 4.63 -11.79
C ALA A 124 1.68 3.33 -11.12
N LYS A 125 1.94 3.41 -9.82
CA LYS A 125 2.37 2.28 -8.99
C LYS A 125 1.46 2.25 -7.78
N PHE A 126 0.35 1.54 -7.90
CA PHE A 126 -0.67 1.45 -6.87
C PHE A 126 -0.28 0.37 -5.86
N TYR A 127 0.30 0.79 -4.73
CA TYR A 127 0.49 -0.10 -3.59
C TYR A 127 -0.83 -0.27 -2.86
N TYR A 128 -1.20 -1.50 -2.49
CA TYR A 128 -2.46 -1.73 -1.80
C TYR A 128 -2.35 -2.67 -0.61
N ASN A 129 -3.24 -2.45 0.35
CA ASN A 129 -3.56 -3.39 1.43
C ASN A 129 -5.07 -3.65 1.43
N CYS A 130 -5.44 -4.92 1.55
CA CYS A 130 -6.82 -5.36 1.57
C CYS A 130 -7.08 -6.22 2.80
N ALA A 131 -8.02 -5.81 3.64
CA ALA A 131 -8.33 -6.43 4.92
C ALA A 131 -9.79 -6.88 4.96
N PRO A 132 -10.16 -7.91 5.74
CA PRO A 132 -11.56 -8.25 5.98
C PRO A 132 -12.37 -7.05 6.51
N ALA A 133 -13.61 -6.91 6.05
CA ALA A 133 -14.49 -5.82 6.45
C ALA A 133 -15.91 -6.33 6.66
N HIS A 134 -16.54 -5.86 7.74
CA HIS A 134 -17.88 -6.28 8.15
C HIS A 134 -18.94 -5.21 7.87
N THR A 135 -18.52 -3.95 7.77
CA THR A 135 -19.37 -2.83 7.39
C THR A 135 -18.85 -2.18 6.11
N ALA A 136 -19.74 -1.51 5.37
CA ALA A 136 -19.40 -0.76 4.17
C ALA A 136 -19.30 0.73 4.53
N TYR A 137 -18.07 1.26 4.52
CA TYR A 137 -17.80 2.69 4.57
C TYR A 137 -17.62 3.27 3.16
N PRO A 138 -17.85 4.57 2.94
CA PRO A 138 -17.85 5.16 1.61
C PRO A 138 -16.45 5.15 0.98
N THR A 139 -16.38 4.86 -0.32
CA THR A 139 -15.18 5.06 -1.13
C THR A 139 -14.76 6.53 -1.08
N LYS A 140 -13.50 6.80 -0.73
CA LYS A 140 -13.00 8.16 -0.52
C LYS A 140 -11.57 8.32 -1.02
N LYS A 141 -11.38 9.31 -1.90
CA LYS A 141 -10.04 9.77 -2.31
C LYS A 141 -9.44 10.60 -1.17
N VAL A 142 -8.16 10.37 -0.90
CA VAL A 142 -7.38 11.14 0.07
C VAL A 142 -6.13 11.65 -0.64
N SER A 143 -6.01 12.97 -0.77
CA SER A 143 -4.84 13.63 -1.33
C SER A 143 -3.81 13.94 -0.25
N PRO A 144 -2.55 14.26 -0.63
CA PRO A 144 -1.57 14.79 0.31
C PRO A 144 -1.99 16.07 1.06
N ALA A 145 -3.00 16.80 0.56
CA ALA A 145 -3.53 17.98 1.23
C ALA A 145 -4.57 17.64 2.31
N ASP A 146 -5.20 16.46 2.22
CA ASP A 146 -6.20 15.99 3.19
C ASP A 146 -5.56 15.35 4.43
N VAL A 147 -4.27 15.05 4.36
CA VAL A 147 -3.49 14.47 5.47
C VAL A 147 -2.80 15.58 6.24
N ALA A 148 -2.76 15.47 7.58
CA ALA A 148 -1.99 16.36 8.44
C ALA A 148 -0.57 15.80 8.62
N PRO A 149 0.44 16.26 7.85
CA PRO A 149 1.79 15.74 7.95
C PRO A 149 2.43 16.14 9.29
N VAL A 150 3.10 15.18 9.93
CA VAL A 150 3.85 15.45 11.16
C VAL A 150 5.33 15.17 10.89
N THR A 151 6.16 16.21 10.99
CA THR A 151 7.62 16.06 10.90
C THR A 151 8.21 15.86 12.29
N LEU A 152 8.90 14.74 12.47
CA LEU A 152 9.47 14.31 13.74
C LEU A 152 10.94 13.93 13.56
N GLY A 153 11.62 13.79 14.71
CA GLY A 153 12.99 13.30 14.75
C GLY A 153 14.02 14.34 14.32
N ASP A 154 15.26 13.89 14.31
CA ASP A 154 16.45 14.72 14.15
C ASP A 154 17.50 14.02 13.27
N ASN A 155 18.38 14.80 12.65
CA ASN A 155 19.47 14.28 11.82
C ASN A 155 20.52 13.54 12.67
N LEU A 156 20.80 14.00 13.89
CA LEU A 156 21.76 13.40 14.82
C LEU A 156 21.35 11.97 15.23
N THR A 157 20.05 11.69 15.25
CA THR A 157 19.51 10.35 15.56
C THR A 157 19.12 9.57 14.30
N SER A 158 19.49 10.08 13.12
CA SER A 158 19.21 9.47 11.81
C SER A 158 17.74 9.08 11.60
N ASN A 159 16.81 9.80 12.22
CA ASN A 159 15.38 9.45 12.22
C ASN A 159 14.47 10.62 11.80
N ARG A 160 15.05 11.73 11.32
CA ARG A 160 14.29 12.84 10.75
C ARG A 160 13.36 12.31 9.66
N ARG A 161 12.05 12.52 9.82
CA ARG A 161 11.04 11.97 8.91
C ARG A 161 9.75 12.78 8.94
N THR A 162 8.98 12.68 7.87
CA THR A 162 7.62 13.23 7.77
C THR A 162 6.63 12.08 7.63
N ILE A 163 5.70 11.98 8.57
CA ILE A 163 4.65 10.96 8.62
C ILE A 163 3.39 11.55 8.01
N ASN A 164 2.84 10.91 6.99
CA ASN A 164 1.58 11.27 6.33
C ASN A 164 0.57 10.15 6.59
N LYS A 165 -0.46 10.42 7.40
CA LYS A 165 -1.45 9.43 7.82
C LYS A 165 -2.65 9.49 6.87
N TYR A 166 -2.78 8.52 5.96
CA TYR A 166 -3.82 8.54 4.92
C TYR A 166 -5.12 7.94 5.41
N PHE A 167 -5.07 6.70 5.91
CA PHE A 167 -6.24 6.00 6.43
C PHE A 167 -6.12 5.89 7.93
N VAL A 168 -6.70 6.87 8.62
CA VAL A 168 -6.79 6.97 10.08
C VAL A 168 -8.14 7.62 10.44
N PRO A 169 -8.65 7.43 11.68
CA PRO A 169 -9.96 7.93 12.09
C PRO A 169 -10.19 9.43 11.84
N ASP A 170 -9.13 10.25 11.96
CA ASP A 170 -9.22 11.70 11.73
C ASP A 170 -9.51 12.08 10.26
N VAL A 171 -9.27 11.15 9.31
CA VAL A 171 -9.42 11.39 7.87
C VAL A 171 -10.65 10.67 7.31
N LEU A 172 -10.89 9.42 7.70
CA LEU A 172 -12.04 8.62 7.28
C LEU A 172 -12.28 7.42 8.20
N GLU A 173 -13.47 6.83 8.04
CA GLU A 173 -13.85 5.59 8.69
C GLU A 173 -13.37 4.37 7.89
N THR A 174 -12.84 3.38 8.59
CA THR A 174 -12.46 2.06 8.07
C THR A 174 -12.91 1.00 9.09
N CYS A 175 -12.96 -0.29 8.70
CA CYS A 175 -13.24 -1.36 9.66
C CYS A 175 -12.04 -1.60 10.57
N GLN A 176 -10.87 -1.81 9.96
CA GLN A 176 -9.63 -2.14 10.69
C GLN A 176 -8.37 -1.62 9.97
N LEU A 177 -8.46 -1.34 8.67
CA LEU A 177 -7.31 -0.92 7.89
C LEU A 177 -6.84 0.49 8.29
N SER A 178 -5.56 0.64 8.60
CA SER A 178 -4.88 1.92 8.74
C SER A 178 -3.63 1.96 7.87
N MET A 179 -3.42 3.05 7.14
CA MET A 179 -2.27 3.19 6.24
C MET A 179 -1.66 4.59 6.30
N GLY A 180 -0.37 4.66 6.09
CA GLY A 180 0.38 5.91 6.02
C GLY A 180 1.62 5.79 5.14
N LEU A 181 2.14 6.95 4.75
CA LEU A 181 3.38 7.09 4.02
C LEU A 181 4.35 7.91 4.85
N THR A 182 5.49 7.31 5.21
CA THR A 182 6.55 8.03 5.92
C THR A 182 7.73 8.26 4.98
N ARG A 183 8.15 9.52 4.85
CA ARG A 183 9.34 9.89 4.09
C ARG A 183 10.46 10.26 5.04
N THR A 184 11.59 9.58 4.94
CA THR A 184 12.81 9.94 5.65
C THR A 184 13.41 11.22 5.07
N GLY A 185 14.00 12.04 5.94
CA GLY A 185 14.73 13.25 5.53
C GLY A 185 15.99 12.88 4.74
N ALA A 186 16.42 13.78 3.85
CA ALA A 186 17.72 13.65 3.22
C ALA A 186 18.81 13.72 4.29
N ARG A 187 19.80 12.82 4.19
CA ARG A 187 21.00 12.89 5.02
C ARG A 187 21.79 14.12 4.57
N GLN A 188 21.77 15.20 5.35
CA GLN A 188 22.75 16.26 5.17
C GLN A 188 24.10 15.69 5.60
N SER A 189 25.12 15.81 4.74
CA SER A 189 26.49 15.55 5.15
C SER A 189 26.76 16.43 6.38
N MET A 190 27.19 15.81 7.48
CA MET A 190 27.82 16.58 8.54
C MET A 190 29.06 17.20 7.90
N GLU A 191 29.01 18.49 7.59
CA GLU A 191 30.24 19.25 7.49
C GLU A 191 30.89 19.13 8.86
N HIS A 192 31.92 18.27 8.94
CA HIS A 192 32.86 18.35 10.02
C HIS A 192 33.48 19.75 9.94
N HIS A 193 32.88 20.71 10.65
CA HIS A 193 33.62 21.86 11.13
C HIS A 193 34.68 21.28 12.08
N ALA A 194 35.84 20.98 11.51
CA ALA A 194 37.05 20.78 12.28
C ALA A 194 37.28 22.10 13.04
N MET A 195 36.83 22.14 14.29
CA MET A 195 37.26 23.16 15.23
C MET A 195 38.78 23.02 15.33
N PRO A 196 39.58 24.04 14.96
CA PRO A 196 40.99 24.01 15.25
C PRO A 196 41.13 24.01 16.77
N TYR A 197 41.64 22.90 17.33
CA TYR A 197 42.05 22.88 18.72
C TYR A 197 43.23 23.86 18.91
N PRO A 198 43.28 24.57 20.06
CA PRO A 198 44.31 25.56 20.38
C PRO A 198 45.70 24.95 20.55
#